data_AF-A0A7S1F2H8-F1
#
_entry.id   AF-A0A7S1F2H8-F1
#
_cell.length_a   1.000
_cell.length_b   1.000
_cell.length_c   1.000
_cell.angle_alpha   90.00
_cell.angle_beta   90.00
_cell.angle_gamma   90.00
#
_symmetry.space_group_name_H-M   'P 1'
#
loop_
_entity.id
_entity.type
_entity.pdbx_description
1 polymer ?
#
loop_
_entity_poly.entity_id
_entity_poly.type
_entity_poly.pdbx_seq_one_letter_code
_entity_poly.pdbx_strand_id
1 'polypeptide(L)'
;RGAEGDQLRDPAELPQSGPTHEARNAGNLWGPRWSRLCPVNVDEVQGSRSVVREQGEQGKTFDMPTNQLLPWYEGLLVLHSMAKADTKVGWSSNFDKLFEQEKARYKNGYLSSSLYVDKKLANLAITGPQFVTRSGMSYSHRRAKLRSDSPSDDGESRDGWFLVHSILEYMPPWEAFVHPQAGVYQDFYMVRWAAPHDTADFSKVENGCSGVLGATWEPDECLPDELDQLRVAAKQQWVEKQKAREVQELKQNEKIMEAEARAKRAAAEEEREHRAKVQKTRLFNPLQSENLYEDLLSPTTRHCWSKFPEEVDSEKEIKNGWPRSAKEYPAGYGPADPPGFCGVGCDCMEDWHLGLRSVDTRKSWIATQSASAAAAQCIQNFSLQQEFVVRRGLVSGNHYLESRVEQPHDNLRAPNADLSRAIMSMLREAGQRIPLCAMQNEEHGEAVIRNLSVAFIEEKRPPYWPLSYLVKDGPPWLGFDAPTGNIVLAETVSDEEVVEVNVTLQHMNDESNSMMCAIKLFERDVVCQELELSTGHIAEQVKQLWPPVLRITIEERVSKVYDLVQRKPRQVSFAFWAHVMSEMAEILRTASNAHLYPS
;
A
#
# COMPACT_ATOMS: atom_id res chain seq x y z
N ARG A 1 0.38 15.35 22.91
CA ARG A 1 -0.52 15.80 24.00
C ARG A 1 -0.14 14.98 25.21
N GLY A 2 0.38 15.64 26.25
CA GLY A 2 1.07 14.98 27.37
C GLY A 2 0.12 14.39 28.41
N ALA A 3 0.52 13.24 28.94
CA ALA A 3 0.64 12.86 30.36
C ALA A 3 -0.47 13.13 31.40
N GLU A 4 -1.63 13.67 31.04
CA GLU A 4 -2.85 13.46 31.83
C GLU A 4 -3.52 12.20 31.28
N GLY A 5 -3.71 11.20 32.13
CA GLY A 5 -3.95 9.80 31.75
C GLY A 5 -5.08 9.56 30.74
N ASP A 6 -5.14 8.33 30.24
CA ASP A 6 -6.23 7.69 29.48
C ASP A 6 -7.57 7.71 30.27
N GLN A 7 -7.96 8.86 30.80
CA GLN A 7 -9.20 9.05 31.52
C GLN A 7 -10.30 9.15 30.47
N LEU A 8 -11.27 8.25 30.56
CA LEU A 8 -12.49 8.28 29.76
C LEU A 8 -13.16 9.65 29.98
N ARG A 9 -13.40 10.37 28.88
CA ARG A 9 -14.05 11.69 28.90
C ARG A 9 -15.42 11.57 28.28
N ASP A 10 -16.37 12.25 28.89
CA ASP A 10 -17.74 12.28 28.42
C ASP A 10 -17.90 13.34 27.31
N PRO A 11 -18.30 12.95 26.09
CA PRO A 11 -18.45 13.89 24.97
C PRO A 11 -19.63 14.87 25.16
N ALA A 12 -20.50 14.64 26.16
CA ALA A 12 -21.60 15.52 26.49
C ALA A 12 -21.28 16.47 27.67
N GLU A 13 -20.12 16.31 28.35
CA GLU A 13 -19.78 17.06 29.56
C GLU A 13 -19.29 18.49 29.27
N LEU A 14 -20.06 19.46 29.80
CA LEU A 14 -19.70 20.87 29.81
C LEU A 14 -18.53 21.14 30.77
N PRO A 15 -17.70 22.17 30.51
CA PRO A 15 -16.65 22.58 31.43
C PRO A 15 -17.21 22.91 32.82
N GLN A 16 -16.57 22.40 33.87
CA GLN A 16 -17.01 22.60 35.26
C GLN A 16 -16.79 24.03 35.78
N SER A 17 -16.02 24.87 35.07
CA SER A 17 -15.73 26.24 35.47
C SER A 17 -15.52 27.16 34.26
N GLY A 18 -15.82 28.45 34.42
CA GLY A 18 -15.59 29.49 33.42
C GLY A 18 -14.14 29.51 32.89
N PRO A 19 -13.10 29.43 33.73
CA PRO A 19 -11.72 29.34 33.25
C PRO A 19 -11.43 28.10 32.39
N THR A 20 -12.00 26.94 32.75
CA THR A 20 -11.85 25.71 31.93
C THR A 20 -12.54 25.87 30.58
N HIS A 21 -13.67 26.54 30.57
CA HIS A 21 -14.43 26.86 29.38
C HIS A 21 -13.68 27.82 28.46
N GLU A 22 -13.19 28.94 28.98
CA GLU A 22 -12.35 29.89 28.25
C GLU A 22 -11.10 29.22 27.67
N ALA A 23 -10.46 28.33 28.44
CA ALA A 23 -9.32 27.56 27.98
C ALA A 23 -9.68 26.59 26.83
N ARG A 24 -10.85 25.93 26.87
CA ARG A 24 -11.33 25.08 25.75
C ARG A 24 -11.59 25.92 24.51
N ASN A 25 -12.25 27.07 24.66
CA ASN A 25 -12.51 28.02 23.58
C ASN A 25 -11.20 28.52 22.94
N ALA A 26 -10.27 29.02 23.75
CA ALA A 26 -8.98 29.53 23.28
C ALA A 26 -8.14 28.44 22.59
N GLY A 27 -8.24 27.19 23.06
CA GLY A 27 -7.55 26.04 22.46
C GLY A 27 -8.25 25.43 21.24
N ASN A 28 -9.43 25.93 20.85
CA ASN A 28 -10.31 25.30 19.86
C ASN A 28 -10.50 23.79 20.16
N LEU A 29 -10.79 23.50 21.43
CA LEU A 29 -10.94 22.15 21.98
C LEU A 29 -12.42 21.84 22.19
N TRP A 30 -13.13 21.72 21.08
CA TRP A 30 -14.54 21.31 21.02
C TRP A 30 -14.73 20.11 20.10
N GLY A 31 -15.79 19.35 20.36
CA GLY A 31 -16.21 18.25 19.50
C GLY A 31 -15.11 17.22 19.27
N PRO A 32 -14.81 16.88 18.00
CA PRO A 32 -13.76 15.92 17.66
C PRO A 32 -12.36 16.29 18.15
N ARG A 33 -12.09 17.55 18.49
CA ARG A 33 -10.77 17.97 19.01
C ARG A 33 -10.63 17.72 20.51
N TRP A 34 -11.75 17.58 21.21
CA TRP A 34 -11.84 17.35 22.64
C TRP A 34 -12.00 15.87 23.00
N SER A 35 -12.90 15.17 22.30
CA SER A 35 -13.19 13.75 22.52
C SER A 35 -13.00 12.94 21.24
N ARG A 36 -12.68 11.65 21.41
CA ARG A 36 -12.50 10.70 20.31
C ARG A 36 -13.54 9.60 20.40
N LEU A 37 -13.97 9.08 19.25
CA LEU A 37 -14.73 7.84 19.22
C LEU A 37 -13.80 6.65 19.40
N CYS A 38 -14.32 5.62 20.04
CA CYS A 38 -13.64 4.35 20.26
C CYS A 38 -14.64 3.21 20.01
N PRO A 39 -14.43 2.35 18.99
CA PRO A 39 -15.30 1.21 18.76
C PRO A 39 -15.06 0.16 19.85
N VAL A 40 -16.14 -0.28 20.50
CA VAL A 40 -16.08 -1.25 21.60
C VAL A 40 -17.08 -2.37 21.38
N ASN A 41 -16.75 -3.55 21.90
CA ASN A 41 -17.69 -4.65 22.11
C ASN A 41 -18.22 -4.55 23.54
N VAL A 42 -19.52 -4.73 23.74
CA VAL A 42 -20.13 -4.78 25.08
C VAL A 42 -20.04 -6.22 25.56
N ASP A 43 -19.21 -6.47 26.58
CA ASP A 43 -19.00 -7.79 27.15
C ASP A 43 -20.10 -8.12 28.17
N GLU A 44 -20.45 -7.16 29.05
CA GLU A 44 -21.45 -7.34 30.10
C GLU A 44 -22.18 -6.02 30.42
N VAL A 45 -23.48 -6.10 30.72
CA VAL A 45 -24.29 -4.94 31.18
C VAL A 45 -24.80 -5.22 32.58
N GLN A 46 -24.35 -4.42 33.55
CA GLN A 46 -24.73 -4.50 34.96
C GLN A 46 -25.46 -3.20 35.39
N GLY A 47 -26.76 -3.16 35.14
CA GLY A 47 -27.60 -2.01 35.49
C GLY A 47 -27.17 -0.73 34.75
N SER A 48 -26.72 0.29 35.48
CA SER A 48 -26.27 1.57 34.92
C SER A 48 -24.82 1.56 34.41
N ARG A 49 -24.11 0.44 34.55
CA ARG A 49 -22.72 0.27 34.10
C ARG A 49 -22.60 -0.86 33.09
N SER A 50 -21.62 -0.74 32.21
CA SER A 50 -21.30 -1.70 31.17
C SER A 50 -19.80 -1.96 31.14
N VAL A 51 -19.42 -3.22 31.08
CA VAL A 51 -18.05 -3.66 30.83
C VAL A 51 -17.89 -3.77 29.33
N VAL A 52 -16.97 -2.99 28.77
CA VAL A 52 -16.73 -2.91 27.33
C VAL A 52 -15.27 -3.20 27.00
N ARG A 53 -15.02 -3.73 25.81
CA ARG A 53 -13.70 -4.05 25.29
C ARG A 53 -13.45 -3.30 23.99
N GLU A 54 -12.39 -2.49 23.94
CA GLU A 54 -11.98 -1.81 22.70
C GLU A 54 -11.70 -2.82 21.59
N GLN A 55 -12.17 -2.53 20.37
CA GLN A 55 -11.91 -3.40 19.22
C GLN A 55 -10.44 -3.26 18.78
N GLY A 56 -9.72 -4.39 18.73
CA GLY A 56 -8.32 -4.47 18.30
C GLY A 56 -7.57 -5.63 18.97
N GLU A 57 -6.38 -5.99 18.46
CA GLU A 57 -5.58 -7.12 18.96
C GLU A 57 -5.14 -6.97 20.42
N GLN A 58 -5.05 -5.73 20.92
CA GLN A 58 -4.69 -5.40 22.30
C GLN A 58 -5.82 -4.66 23.03
N GLY A 59 -7.07 -4.93 22.64
CA GLY A 59 -8.25 -4.25 23.18
C GLY A 59 -8.30 -4.26 24.70
N LYS A 60 -8.19 -3.08 25.32
CA LYS A 60 -8.33 -2.92 26.77
C LYS A 60 -9.81 -3.05 27.17
N THR A 61 -10.06 -3.65 28.32
CA THR A 61 -11.40 -3.70 28.93
C THR A 61 -11.57 -2.52 29.88
N PHE A 62 -12.73 -1.88 29.83
CA PHE A 62 -13.10 -0.75 30.66
C PHE A 62 -14.50 -0.95 31.23
N ASP A 63 -14.73 -0.46 32.44
CA ASP A 63 -16.06 -0.34 33.03
C ASP A 63 -16.51 1.12 32.93
N MET A 64 -17.65 1.36 32.28
CA MET A 64 -18.20 2.70 32.05
C MET A 64 -19.72 2.76 32.20
N PRO A 65 -20.27 3.94 32.51
CA PRO A 65 -21.71 4.13 32.51
C PRO A 65 -22.36 3.72 31.18
N THR A 66 -23.40 2.89 31.23
CA THR A 66 -24.10 2.36 30.02
C THR A 66 -24.65 3.46 29.13
N ASN A 67 -25.04 4.57 29.75
CA ASN A 67 -25.57 5.77 29.10
C ASN A 67 -24.51 6.58 28.33
N GLN A 68 -23.22 6.36 28.57
CA GLN A 68 -22.12 6.91 27.76
C GLN A 68 -21.85 6.12 26.48
N LEU A 69 -22.43 4.91 26.35
CA LEU A 69 -22.31 4.12 25.12
C LEU A 69 -23.18 4.71 24.01
N LEU A 70 -22.54 4.97 22.88
CA LEU A 70 -23.23 5.34 21.66
C LEU A 70 -23.66 4.09 20.89
N PRO A 71 -24.94 3.99 20.47
CA PRO A 71 -25.35 3.01 19.48
C PRO A 71 -24.43 3.07 18.26
N TRP A 72 -24.07 1.90 17.72
CA TRP A 72 -23.13 1.81 16.59
C TRP A 72 -23.53 2.72 15.42
N TYR A 73 -24.81 2.76 15.09
CA TYR A 73 -25.34 3.61 14.02
C TYR A 73 -25.14 5.12 14.31
N GLU A 74 -25.28 5.55 15.56
CA GLU A 74 -24.99 6.93 15.97
C GLU A 74 -23.51 7.26 15.78
N GLY A 75 -22.61 6.32 16.12
CA GLY A 75 -21.18 6.47 15.86
C GLY A 75 -20.86 6.65 14.37
N LEU A 76 -21.53 5.90 13.49
CA LEU A 76 -21.40 6.07 12.03
C LEU A 76 -21.92 7.44 11.57
N LEU A 77 -23.02 7.95 12.17
CA LEU A 77 -23.53 9.28 11.85
C LEU A 77 -22.57 10.41 12.28
N VAL A 78 -21.85 10.23 13.39
CA VAL A 78 -20.77 11.15 13.80
C VAL A 78 -19.65 11.14 12.76
N LEU A 79 -19.14 9.97 12.39
CA LEU A 79 -18.08 9.86 11.37
C LEU A 79 -18.52 10.47 10.02
N HIS A 80 -19.77 10.25 9.62
CA HIS A 80 -20.35 10.86 8.43
C HIS A 80 -20.40 12.39 8.52
N SER A 81 -20.80 12.94 9.66
CA SER A 81 -20.86 14.39 9.88
C SER A 81 -19.47 15.03 9.91
N MET A 82 -18.48 14.33 10.48
CA MET A 82 -17.08 14.75 10.45
C MET A 82 -16.52 14.78 9.02
N ALA A 83 -16.83 13.77 8.21
CA ALA A 83 -16.43 13.74 6.80
C ALA A 83 -17.07 14.89 6.00
N LYS A 84 -18.36 15.19 6.24
CA LYS A 84 -19.05 16.34 5.60
C LYS A 84 -18.47 17.69 6.01
N ALA A 85 -18.04 17.83 7.26
CA ALA A 85 -17.48 19.08 7.79
C ALA A 85 -16.00 19.31 7.43
N ASP A 86 -15.35 18.38 6.72
CA ASP A 86 -13.88 18.36 6.49
C ASP A 86 -13.08 18.55 7.79
N THR A 87 -13.55 17.95 8.88
CA THR A 87 -12.91 18.10 10.19
C THR A 87 -11.67 17.21 10.28
N LYS A 88 -10.50 17.79 10.01
CA LYS A 88 -9.20 17.10 10.08
C LYS A 88 -8.74 16.95 11.54
N VAL A 89 -9.10 15.84 12.18
CA VAL A 89 -8.56 15.44 13.49
C VAL A 89 -7.77 14.15 13.37
N GLY A 90 -6.61 14.08 14.03
CA GLY A 90 -5.65 13.00 13.83
C GLY A 90 -6.17 11.59 14.19
N TRP A 91 -7.23 11.48 14.98
CA TRP A 91 -7.81 10.18 15.32
C TRP A 91 -8.84 9.69 14.30
N SER A 92 -9.49 10.57 13.53
CA SER A 92 -10.58 10.17 12.63
C SER A 92 -10.09 9.36 11.45
N SER A 93 -8.87 9.62 10.98
CA SER A 93 -8.24 8.88 9.87
C SER A 93 -8.09 7.38 10.15
N ASN A 94 -8.04 6.98 11.43
CA ASN A 94 -7.99 5.57 11.81
C ASN A 94 -9.30 4.84 11.51
N PHE A 95 -10.41 5.58 11.33
CA PHE A 95 -11.73 5.05 11.07
C PHE A 95 -12.16 5.14 9.62
N ASP A 96 -11.40 5.78 8.71
CA ASP A 96 -11.79 5.95 7.31
C ASP A 96 -12.10 4.59 6.64
N LYS A 97 -11.22 3.60 6.83
CA LYS A 97 -11.41 2.24 6.29
C LYS A 97 -12.63 1.55 6.88
N LEU A 98 -12.80 1.62 8.20
CA LEU A 98 -13.94 1.04 8.91
C LEU A 98 -15.25 1.68 8.45
N PHE A 99 -15.26 3.02 8.35
CA PHE A 99 -16.41 3.80 7.93
C PHE A 99 -16.82 3.46 6.51
N GLU A 100 -15.90 3.43 5.55
CA GLU A 100 -16.21 3.06 4.16
C GLU A 100 -16.66 1.58 4.05
N GLN A 101 -16.07 0.68 4.85
CA GLN A 101 -16.52 -0.72 4.91
C GLN A 101 -17.95 -0.84 5.44
N GLU A 102 -18.29 -0.15 6.54
CA GLU A 102 -19.64 -0.17 7.10
C GLU A 102 -20.63 0.51 6.16
N LYS A 103 -20.25 1.64 5.55
CA LYS A 103 -21.04 2.37 4.58
C LYS A 103 -21.41 1.48 3.39
N ALA A 104 -20.46 0.71 2.85
CA ALA A 104 -20.69 -0.22 1.75
C ALA A 104 -21.74 -1.31 2.04
N ARG A 105 -22.05 -1.60 3.32
CA ARG A 105 -23.11 -2.55 3.71
C ARG A 105 -24.52 -1.98 3.54
N TYR A 106 -24.66 -0.66 3.50
CA TYR A 106 -25.96 0.00 3.30
C TYR A 106 -26.23 0.18 1.82
N LYS A 107 -27.53 0.14 1.44
CA LYS A 107 -27.96 0.35 0.07
C LYS A 107 -27.41 1.68 -0.45
N ASN A 108 -26.66 1.64 -1.54
CA ASN A 108 -26.00 2.79 -2.17
C ASN A 108 -24.97 3.51 -1.28
N GLY A 109 -24.43 2.86 -0.25
CA GLY A 109 -23.48 3.51 0.65
C GLY A 109 -24.11 4.59 1.53
N TYR A 110 -25.43 4.52 1.77
CA TYR A 110 -26.19 5.64 2.33
C TYR A 110 -26.60 5.43 3.79
N LEU A 111 -26.17 6.34 4.67
CA LEU A 111 -26.58 6.41 6.07
C LEU A 111 -27.69 7.46 6.22
N SER A 112 -28.92 7.02 6.50
CA SER A 112 -30.07 7.91 6.66
C SER A 112 -30.18 8.43 8.09
N SER A 113 -29.69 9.65 8.28
CA SER A 113 -29.84 10.43 9.50
C SER A 113 -31.31 10.73 9.79
N SER A 114 -32.08 11.04 8.74
CA SER A 114 -33.50 11.37 8.87
C SER A 114 -34.34 10.20 9.39
N LEU A 115 -34.10 8.99 8.85
CA LEU A 115 -34.77 7.77 9.29
C LEU A 115 -34.41 7.43 10.74
N TYR A 116 -33.16 7.64 11.15
CA TYR A 116 -32.73 7.38 12.52
C TYR A 116 -33.44 8.31 13.51
N VAL A 117 -33.46 9.62 13.24
CA VAL A 117 -34.18 10.58 14.10
C VAL A 117 -35.66 10.21 14.17
N ASP A 118 -36.32 9.98 13.04
CA ASP A 118 -37.74 9.61 12.95
C ASP A 118 -38.07 8.35 13.77
N LYS A 119 -37.23 7.32 13.69
CA LYS A 119 -37.48 6.02 14.34
C LYS A 119 -37.00 5.93 15.78
N LYS A 120 -35.94 6.64 16.17
CA LYS A 120 -35.25 6.45 17.45
C LYS A 120 -35.24 7.69 18.33
N LEU A 121 -35.18 8.90 17.74
CA LEU A 121 -35.01 10.15 18.50
C LEU A 121 -36.25 11.06 18.47
N ALA A 122 -37.32 10.71 17.75
CA ALA A 122 -38.50 11.56 17.62
C ALA A 122 -39.13 11.92 18.99
N ASN A 123 -39.17 10.96 19.92
CA ASN A 123 -39.71 11.13 21.28
C ASN A 123 -38.66 10.93 22.38
N LEU A 124 -37.38 11.03 22.03
CA LEU A 124 -36.24 10.84 22.94
C LEU A 124 -35.25 11.97 22.70
N ALA A 125 -34.83 12.66 23.75
CA ALA A 125 -33.78 13.65 23.67
C ALA A 125 -32.43 13.09 24.16
N ILE A 126 -31.35 13.44 23.47
CA ILE A 126 -29.98 13.21 23.93
C ILE A 126 -29.53 14.45 24.72
N THR A 127 -29.08 14.24 25.95
CA THR A 127 -28.82 15.30 26.93
C THR A 127 -27.40 15.18 27.49
N GLY A 128 -27.02 16.07 28.41
CA GLY A 128 -25.75 15.99 29.13
C GLY A 128 -25.67 14.85 30.14
N PRO A 129 -24.54 14.77 30.87
CA PRO A 129 -24.25 13.67 31.79
C PRO A 129 -25.31 13.51 32.86
N GLN A 130 -25.80 14.62 33.42
CA GLN A 130 -26.89 14.62 34.37
C GLN A 130 -27.52 16.01 34.46
N PHE A 131 -28.85 16.06 34.46
CA PHE A 131 -29.59 17.26 34.80
C PHE A 131 -30.87 16.93 35.57
N VAL A 132 -31.48 17.95 36.16
CA VAL A 132 -32.73 17.85 36.91
C VAL A 132 -33.72 18.81 36.28
N THR A 133 -34.86 18.27 35.87
CA THR A 133 -35.94 19.05 35.29
C THR A 133 -36.66 19.90 36.34
N ARG A 134 -37.50 20.82 35.89
CA ARG A 134 -38.36 21.62 36.75
C ARG A 134 -39.27 20.77 37.65
N SER A 135 -39.65 19.58 37.19
CA SER A 135 -40.48 18.64 37.96
C SER A 135 -39.70 17.88 39.05
N GLY A 136 -38.40 18.11 39.18
CA GLY A 136 -37.51 17.38 40.09
C GLY A 136 -37.05 16.03 39.57
N MET A 137 -37.43 15.66 38.34
CA MET A 137 -37.01 14.41 37.71
C MET A 137 -35.58 14.55 37.18
N SER A 138 -34.71 13.63 37.55
CA SER A 138 -33.33 13.59 37.06
C SER A 138 -33.22 12.69 35.83
N TYR A 139 -32.51 13.16 34.81
CA TYR A 139 -32.20 12.43 33.59
C TYR A 139 -30.69 12.42 33.37
N SER A 140 -30.21 11.45 32.62
CA SER A 140 -28.79 11.25 32.35
C SER A 140 -28.60 10.71 30.93
N HIS A 141 -27.93 11.49 30.09
CA HIS A 141 -27.68 11.31 28.64
C HIS A 141 -28.88 11.11 27.71
N ARG A 142 -29.96 10.50 28.17
CA ARG A 142 -31.16 10.24 27.38
C ARG A 142 -32.41 10.53 28.20
N ARG A 143 -33.21 11.48 27.72
CA ARG A 143 -34.53 11.80 28.26
C ARG A 143 -35.61 11.16 27.38
N ALA A 144 -36.20 10.07 27.86
CA ALA A 144 -37.24 9.34 27.15
C ALA A 144 -38.62 9.95 27.36
N LYS A 145 -39.53 9.74 26.39
CA LYS A 145 -40.95 10.12 26.45
C LYS A 145 -41.16 11.63 26.56
N LEU A 146 -40.63 12.37 25.57
CA LEU A 146 -41.00 13.77 25.38
C LEU A 146 -42.54 13.89 25.31
N ARG A 147 -43.10 14.83 26.06
CA ARG A 147 -44.56 15.02 26.12
C ARG A 147 -45.06 15.59 24.80
N SER A 148 -46.08 14.95 24.23
CA SER A 148 -46.79 15.46 23.05
C SER A 148 -48.02 16.28 23.41
N ASP A 149 -48.44 16.26 24.68
CA ASP A 149 -49.59 17.00 25.17
C ASP A 149 -49.26 18.49 25.18
N SER A 150 -50.19 19.31 24.69
CA SER A 150 -50.01 20.75 24.62
C SER A 150 -49.83 21.34 26.01
N PRO A 151 -48.86 22.26 26.21
CA PRO A 151 -48.76 22.97 27.47
C PRO A 151 -50.11 23.64 27.72
N SER A 152 -50.64 23.46 28.92
CA SER A 152 -51.74 24.30 29.43
C SER A 152 -51.19 25.72 29.50
N ASP A 153 -51.57 26.51 28.50
CA ASP A 153 -51.23 27.92 28.33
C ASP A 153 -51.62 28.73 29.58
N ASP A 154 -50.98 29.88 29.78
CA ASP A 154 -51.12 30.85 30.89
C ASP A 154 -49.90 30.97 31.83
N GLY A 155 -48.69 30.79 31.31
CA GLY A 155 -47.47 31.08 32.05
C GLY A 155 -47.20 32.59 32.15
N GLU A 156 -47.71 33.26 33.19
CA GLU A 156 -47.25 34.60 33.58
C GLU A 156 -45.71 34.62 33.68
N SER A 157 -45.08 35.63 33.07
CA SER A 157 -43.64 35.87 33.13
C SER A 157 -43.18 35.90 34.58
N ARG A 158 -42.35 34.95 35.01
CA ARG A 158 -41.71 34.99 36.33
C ARG A 158 -40.43 35.81 36.25
N ASP A 159 -40.21 36.66 37.25
CA ASP A 159 -38.98 37.45 37.36
C ASP A 159 -37.73 36.55 37.25
N GLY A 160 -36.81 36.94 36.36
CA GLY A 160 -35.51 36.27 36.17
C GLY A 160 -35.48 35.11 35.16
N TRP A 161 -36.59 34.79 34.48
CA TRP A 161 -36.63 33.75 33.45
C TRP A 161 -36.89 34.35 32.07
N PHE A 162 -36.12 33.92 31.06
CA PHE A 162 -36.37 34.28 29.68
C PHE A 162 -37.54 33.47 29.13
N LEU A 163 -38.53 34.15 28.55
CA LEU A 163 -39.63 33.50 27.86
C LEU A 163 -39.14 33.00 26.49
N VAL A 164 -39.46 31.74 26.17
CA VAL A 164 -39.21 31.17 24.85
C VAL A 164 -40.40 31.47 23.95
N HIS A 165 -40.16 32.16 22.84
CA HIS A 165 -41.20 32.45 21.85
C HIS A 165 -41.48 31.24 20.96
N SER A 166 -40.43 30.61 20.42
CA SER A 166 -40.55 29.47 19.52
C SER A 166 -39.25 28.69 19.40
N ILE A 167 -39.33 27.40 19.09
CA ILE A 167 -38.19 26.61 18.62
C ILE A 167 -38.22 26.60 17.09
N LEU A 168 -37.16 27.11 16.48
CA LEU A 168 -37.08 27.33 15.03
C LEU A 168 -36.46 26.13 14.30
N GLU A 169 -35.41 25.55 14.87
CA GLU A 169 -34.69 24.43 14.26
C GLU A 169 -34.20 23.43 15.32
N TYR A 170 -33.90 22.23 14.85
CA TYR A 170 -33.32 21.13 15.62
C TYR A 170 -31.97 20.75 14.99
N MET A 171 -30.97 20.49 15.82
CA MET A 171 -29.66 19.97 15.44
C MET A 171 -29.40 18.66 16.19
N PRO A 172 -29.28 17.52 15.48
CA PRO A 172 -29.04 16.25 16.12
C PRO A 172 -27.62 16.14 16.69
N PRO A 173 -27.36 15.15 17.57
CA PRO A 173 -26.13 15.11 18.37
C PRO A 173 -24.85 14.96 17.56
N TRP A 174 -24.91 14.26 16.43
CA TRP A 174 -23.75 14.10 15.54
C TRP A 174 -23.42 15.39 14.76
N GLU A 175 -24.42 16.23 14.46
CA GLU A 175 -24.20 17.55 13.87
C GLU A 175 -23.70 18.53 14.93
N ALA A 176 -24.30 18.52 16.13
CA ALA A 176 -23.86 19.32 17.27
C ALA A 176 -22.42 19.01 17.66
N PHE A 177 -22.02 17.74 17.62
CA PHE A 177 -20.67 17.30 17.92
C PHE A 177 -19.62 17.98 17.02
N VAL A 178 -19.90 18.15 15.73
CA VAL A 178 -18.97 18.81 14.79
C VAL A 178 -19.21 20.31 14.66
N HIS A 179 -20.26 20.84 15.29
CA HIS A 179 -20.60 22.25 15.21
C HIS A 179 -19.58 23.10 15.98
N PRO A 180 -19.05 24.20 15.40
CA PRO A 180 -18.00 25.00 16.03
C PRO A 180 -18.37 25.61 17.39
N GLN A 181 -19.66 25.87 17.61
CA GLN A 181 -20.16 26.53 18.82
C GLN A 181 -20.87 25.59 19.80
N ALA A 182 -21.33 24.41 19.35
CA ALA A 182 -22.01 23.47 20.23
C ALA A 182 -21.00 22.45 20.77
N GLY A 183 -20.32 21.74 19.86
CA GLY A 183 -19.11 20.98 20.17
C GLY A 183 -19.27 19.86 21.19
N VAL A 184 -20.50 19.48 21.53
CA VAL A 184 -20.82 18.42 22.49
C VAL A 184 -21.87 17.48 21.89
N TYR A 185 -21.84 16.22 22.30
CA TYR A 185 -22.75 15.21 21.79
C TYR A 185 -24.11 15.28 22.54
N GLN A 186 -24.95 16.24 22.16
CA GLN A 186 -26.30 16.44 22.71
C GLN A 186 -27.27 16.94 21.63
N ASP A 187 -28.58 16.82 21.86
CA ASP A 187 -29.57 17.50 21.03
C ASP A 187 -29.53 19.01 21.30
N PHE A 188 -29.50 19.80 20.22
CA PHE A 188 -29.58 21.25 20.29
C PHE A 188 -30.82 21.77 19.55
N TYR A 189 -31.36 22.88 20.03
CA TYR A 189 -32.51 23.55 19.45
C TYR A 189 -32.19 25.03 19.25
N MET A 190 -32.52 25.56 18.08
CA MET A 190 -32.45 27.00 17.84
C MET A 190 -33.68 27.66 18.46
N VAL A 191 -33.50 28.29 19.60
CA VAL A 191 -34.55 28.91 20.40
C VAL A 191 -34.63 30.38 20.07
N ARG A 192 -35.82 30.85 19.70
CA ARG A 192 -36.11 32.28 19.60
C ARG A 192 -36.67 32.76 20.93
N TRP A 193 -35.97 33.70 21.54
CA TRP A 193 -36.39 34.35 22.79
C TRP A 193 -37.53 35.32 22.54
N ALA A 194 -38.40 35.49 23.52
CA ALA A 194 -39.44 36.50 23.49
C ALA A 194 -38.89 37.89 23.88
N ALA A 195 -39.73 38.92 23.79
CA ALA A 195 -39.38 40.28 24.19
C ALA A 195 -38.86 40.31 25.65
N PRO A 196 -37.84 41.13 25.96
CA PRO A 196 -37.19 42.12 25.09
C PRO A 196 -36.03 41.57 24.24
N HIS A 197 -35.78 40.25 24.25
CA HIS A 197 -34.61 39.63 23.62
C HIS A 197 -34.83 39.17 22.18
N ASP A 198 -36.07 39.23 21.70
CA ASP A 198 -36.50 38.82 20.36
C ASP A 198 -35.85 39.60 19.20
N THR A 199 -35.24 40.74 19.50
CA THR A 199 -34.53 41.61 18.55
C THR A 199 -33.02 41.71 18.81
N ALA A 200 -32.50 41.05 19.85
CA ALA A 200 -31.09 41.10 20.19
C ALA A 200 -30.23 40.33 19.17
N ASP A 201 -29.08 40.90 18.78
CA ASP A 201 -28.12 40.20 17.94
C ASP A 201 -27.21 39.33 18.82
N PHE A 202 -27.44 38.02 18.78
CA PHE A 202 -26.65 37.03 19.52
C PHE A 202 -25.49 36.45 18.70
N SER A 203 -25.24 36.89 17.46
CA SER A 203 -24.24 36.28 16.57
C SER A 203 -22.81 36.19 17.13
N LYS A 204 -22.48 37.01 18.14
CA LYS A 204 -21.16 37.03 18.82
C LYS A 204 -21.13 36.29 20.16
N VAL A 205 -22.27 35.79 20.62
CA VAL A 205 -22.35 35.00 21.85
C VAL A 205 -21.98 33.56 21.52
N GLU A 206 -21.49 32.82 22.51
CA GLU A 206 -21.02 31.44 22.36
C GLU A 206 -22.03 30.55 21.61
N ASN A 207 -23.29 30.53 22.07
CA ASN A 207 -24.40 29.79 21.46
C ASN A 207 -25.15 30.60 20.40
N GLY A 208 -24.56 31.69 19.90
CA GLY A 208 -25.17 32.62 18.97
C GLY A 208 -25.47 32.00 17.61
N CYS A 209 -26.65 32.26 17.05
CA CYS A 209 -26.93 31.91 15.66
C CYS A 209 -26.71 33.11 14.74
N SER A 210 -25.89 32.94 13.69
CA SER A 210 -25.77 33.94 12.63
C SER A 210 -27.00 33.89 11.71
N GLY A 211 -27.74 35.00 11.61
CA GLY A 211 -28.82 35.16 10.62
C GLY A 211 -30.24 35.18 11.18
N VAL A 212 -30.42 34.95 12.48
CA VAL A 212 -31.73 35.07 13.14
C VAL A 212 -31.60 35.91 14.40
N LEU A 213 -32.14 37.13 14.38
CA LEU A 213 -32.19 37.99 15.56
C LEU A 213 -33.02 37.35 16.67
N GLY A 214 -32.55 37.51 17.90
CA GLY A 214 -33.18 36.98 19.09
C GLY A 214 -33.12 35.47 19.23
N ALA A 215 -32.22 34.77 18.51
CA ALA A 215 -32.11 33.32 18.57
C ALA A 215 -30.71 32.82 18.96
N THR A 216 -30.69 31.75 19.76
CA THR A 216 -29.48 31.02 20.18
C THR A 216 -29.70 29.50 20.08
N TRP A 217 -28.61 28.75 19.99
CA TRP A 217 -28.59 27.29 20.03
C TRP A 217 -28.51 26.80 21.47
N GLU A 218 -29.58 26.23 21.99
CA GLU A 218 -29.64 25.75 23.37
C GLU A 218 -29.64 24.21 23.42
N PRO A 219 -28.84 23.59 24.31
CA PRO A 219 -28.89 22.15 24.53
C PRO A 219 -30.22 21.75 25.17
N ASP A 220 -30.67 20.51 24.95
CA ASP A 220 -31.97 20.02 25.46
C ASP A 220 -32.17 20.26 26.96
N GLU A 221 -31.11 20.08 27.75
CA GLU A 221 -31.11 20.18 29.21
C GLU A 221 -31.29 21.61 29.75
N CYS A 222 -31.02 22.63 28.93
CA CYS A 222 -31.23 24.03 29.28
C CYS A 222 -32.67 24.49 29.04
N LEU A 223 -33.51 23.64 28.46
CA LEU A 223 -34.87 23.99 28.09
C LEU A 223 -35.90 23.33 29.03
N PRO A 224 -36.98 24.03 29.41
CA PRO A 224 -38.03 23.47 30.26
C PRO A 224 -38.80 22.32 29.59
N ASP A 225 -39.27 21.33 30.36
CA ASP A 225 -40.01 20.16 29.85
C ASP A 225 -41.33 20.56 29.15
N GLU A 226 -41.89 21.71 29.52
CA GLU A 226 -43.11 22.26 28.94
C GLU A 226 -42.98 22.57 27.44
N LEU A 227 -41.74 22.69 26.93
CA LEU A 227 -41.46 22.89 25.51
C LEU A 227 -41.33 21.59 24.71
N ASP A 228 -41.58 20.42 25.32
CA ASP A 228 -41.44 19.13 24.64
C ASP A 228 -42.25 19.03 23.34
N GLN A 229 -43.46 19.58 23.29
CA GLN A 229 -44.26 19.60 22.07
C GLN A 229 -43.54 20.38 20.95
N LEU A 230 -42.93 21.52 21.28
CA LEU A 230 -42.17 22.32 20.33
C LEU A 230 -40.89 21.61 19.88
N ARG A 231 -40.22 20.89 20.79
CA ARG A 231 -39.05 20.05 20.45
C ARG A 231 -39.42 18.94 19.47
N VAL A 232 -40.50 18.20 19.75
CA VAL A 232 -40.98 17.12 18.88
C VAL A 232 -41.35 17.68 17.50
N ALA A 233 -42.03 18.83 17.45
CA ALA A 233 -42.36 19.51 16.20
C ALA A 233 -41.08 19.93 15.43
N ALA A 234 -40.08 20.49 16.11
CA ALA A 234 -38.81 20.86 15.50
C ALA A 234 -38.05 19.64 14.94
N LYS A 235 -38.04 18.51 15.67
CA LYS A 235 -37.47 17.23 15.18
C LYS A 235 -38.19 16.74 13.93
N GLN A 236 -39.52 16.78 13.91
CA GLN A 236 -40.32 16.36 12.75
C GLN A 236 -40.03 17.24 11.53
N GLN A 237 -39.99 18.57 11.71
CA GLN A 237 -39.64 19.51 10.65
C GLN A 237 -38.21 19.27 10.13
N TRP A 238 -37.26 19.00 11.03
CA TRP A 238 -35.89 18.65 10.63
C TRP A 238 -35.87 17.33 9.85
N VAL A 239 -36.62 16.31 10.27
CA VAL A 239 -36.73 15.02 9.56
C VAL A 239 -37.24 15.23 8.14
N GLU A 240 -38.27 16.05 7.94
CA GLU A 240 -38.81 16.36 6.60
C GLU A 240 -37.79 17.09 5.72
N LYS A 241 -37.17 18.15 6.25
CA LYS A 241 -36.11 18.90 5.55
C LYS A 241 -34.94 17.98 5.20
N GLN A 242 -34.53 17.13 6.13
CA GLN A 242 -33.41 16.22 5.94
C GLN A 242 -33.78 15.16 4.90
N LYS A 243 -34.94 14.48 4.98
CA LYS A 243 -35.41 13.53 3.94
C LYS A 243 -35.32 14.12 2.54
N ALA A 244 -35.70 15.39 2.37
CA ALA A 244 -35.58 16.09 1.08
C ALA A 244 -34.11 16.26 0.63
N ARG A 245 -33.21 16.67 1.55
CA ARG A 245 -31.75 16.77 1.28
C ARG A 245 -31.14 15.42 0.96
N GLU A 246 -31.46 14.38 1.72
CA GLU A 246 -30.97 13.01 1.52
C GLU A 246 -31.35 12.48 0.12
N VAL A 247 -32.60 12.72 -0.31
CA VAL A 247 -33.05 12.36 -1.68
C VAL A 247 -32.31 13.16 -2.76
N GLN A 248 -32.03 14.44 -2.51
CA GLN A 248 -31.27 15.27 -3.45
C GLN A 248 -29.82 14.81 -3.57
N GLU A 249 -29.15 14.52 -2.45
CA GLU A 249 -27.79 13.97 -2.41
C GLU A 249 -27.71 12.63 -3.13
N LEU A 250 -28.68 11.73 -2.90
CA LEU A 250 -28.75 10.44 -3.61
C LEU A 250 -28.86 10.63 -5.13
N LYS A 251 -29.77 11.50 -5.59
CA LYS A 251 -29.90 11.81 -7.02
C LYS A 251 -28.63 12.44 -7.60
N GLN A 252 -27.92 13.25 -6.82
CA GLN A 252 -26.66 13.86 -7.25
C GLN A 252 -25.56 12.80 -7.36
N ASN A 253 -25.43 11.90 -6.39
CA ASN A 253 -24.47 10.81 -6.41
C ASN A 253 -24.75 9.82 -7.55
N GLU A 254 -26.02 9.49 -7.81
CA GLU A 254 -26.42 8.69 -8.98
C GLU A 254 -25.99 9.36 -10.29
N LYS A 255 -26.21 10.67 -10.43
CA LYS A 255 -25.74 11.43 -11.61
C LYS A 255 -24.22 11.44 -11.75
N ILE A 256 -23.49 11.56 -10.65
CA ILE A 256 -22.01 11.50 -10.66
C ILE A 256 -21.55 10.12 -11.10
N MET A 257 -22.10 9.05 -10.52
CA MET A 257 -21.75 7.68 -10.92
C MET A 257 -22.14 7.38 -12.38
N GLU A 258 -23.28 7.87 -12.86
CA GLU A 258 -23.67 7.75 -14.27
C GLU A 258 -22.73 8.52 -15.19
N ALA A 259 -22.32 9.73 -14.80
CA ALA A 259 -21.35 10.54 -15.55
C ALA A 259 -19.97 9.87 -15.59
N GLU A 260 -19.50 9.32 -14.48
CA GLU A 260 -18.24 8.56 -14.40
C GLU A 260 -18.31 7.27 -15.23
N ALA A 261 -19.40 6.52 -15.15
CA ALA A 261 -19.62 5.33 -15.96
C ALA A 261 -19.68 5.67 -17.45
N ARG A 262 -20.31 6.80 -17.82
CA ARG A 262 -20.35 7.31 -19.19
C ARG A 262 -18.97 7.76 -19.65
N ALA A 263 -18.22 8.47 -18.82
CA ALA A 263 -16.85 8.89 -19.11
C ALA A 263 -15.93 7.68 -19.31
N LYS A 264 -16.04 6.65 -18.47
CA LYS A 264 -15.30 5.39 -18.60
C LYS A 264 -15.67 4.64 -19.88
N ARG A 265 -16.96 4.60 -20.26
CA ARG A 265 -17.40 4.01 -21.54
C ARG A 265 -16.89 4.80 -22.74
N ALA A 266 -16.96 6.13 -22.68
CA ALA A 266 -16.45 7.00 -23.74
C ALA A 266 -14.93 6.84 -23.90
N ALA A 267 -14.18 6.80 -22.79
CA ALA A 267 -12.74 6.56 -22.80
C ALA A 267 -12.40 5.17 -23.38
N ALA A 268 -13.14 4.13 -23.00
CA ALA A 268 -12.96 2.79 -23.55
C ALA A 268 -13.33 2.71 -25.05
N GLU A 269 -14.34 3.46 -25.48
CA GLU A 269 -14.72 3.55 -26.89
C GLU A 269 -13.71 4.36 -27.71
N GLU A 270 -13.22 5.47 -27.19
CA GLU A 270 -12.14 6.26 -27.79
C GLU A 270 -10.86 5.43 -27.89
N GLU A 271 -10.51 4.66 -26.86
CA GLU A 271 -9.38 3.72 -26.90
C GLU A 271 -9.61 2.63 -27.95
N ARG A 272 -10.84 2.08 -28.06
CA ARG A 272 -11.20 1.10 -29.09
C ARG A 272 -11.11 1.70 -30.49
N GLU A 273 -11.60 2.92 -30.68
CA GLU A 273 -11.52 3.65 -31.95
C GLU A 273 -10.07 4.00 -32.29
N HIS A 274 -9.28 4.41 -31.30
CA HIS A 274 -7.85 4.65 -31.46
C HIS A 274 -7.14 3.36 -31.88
N ARG A 275 -7.37 2.24 -31.20
CA ARG A 275 -6.86 0.92 -31.60
C ARG A 275 -7.32 0.52 -33.02
N ALA A 276 -8.58 0.77 -33.37
CA ALA A 276 -9.12 0.48 -34.69
C ALA A 276 -8.56 1.40 -35.80
N LYS A 277 -8.32 2.68 -35.50
CA LYS A 277 -7.66 3.64 -36.40
C LYS A 277 -6.17 3.30 -36.55
N VAL A 278 -5.50 2.89 -35.48
CA VAL A 278 -4.12 2.38 -35.51
C VAL A 278 -4.03 1.08 -36.34
N GLN A 279 -5.07 0.24 -36.35
CA GLN A 279 -5.15 -0.93 -37.23
C GLN A 279 -5.50 -0.62 -38.70
N LYS A 280 -6.36 0.38 -38.96
CA LYS A 280 -6.85 0.70 -40.32
C LYS A 280 -5.99 1.71 -41.07
N THR A 281 -5.32 2.60 -40.35
CA THR A 281 -4.18 3.29 -40.92
C THR A 281 -3.16 2.17 -41.11
N ARG A 282 -2.88 1.78 -42.36
CA ARG A 282 -1.55 1.27 -42.68
C ARG A 282 -0.59 2.42 -42.36
N LEU A 283 -0.30 2.60 -41.07
CA LEU A 283 0.96 3.08 -40.63
C LEU A 283 1.94 2.21 -41.40
N PHE A 284 2.67 2.85 -42.31
CA PHE A 284 4.08 2.58 -42.43
C PHE A 284 4.56 2.20 -41.04
N ASN A 285 4.72 0.92 -40.81
CA ASN A 285 4.90 0.37 -39.49
C ASN A 285 6.39 0.53 -39.18
N PRO A 286 6.84 1.48 -38.34
CA PRO A 286 8.18 1.41 -37.81
C PRO A 286 8.20 0.47 -36.59
N LEU A 287 7.11 -0.28 -36.29
CA LEU A 287 7.19 -1.54 -35.54
C LEU A 287 7.78 -2.61 -36.47
N GLN A 288 8.97 -2.34 -37.02
CA GLN A 288 9.93 -3.43 -37.20
C GLN A 288 10.30 -3.88 -35.78
N SER A 289 9.44 -4.74 -35.24
CA SER A 289 9.66 -5.54 -34.04
C SER A 289 10.88 -6.45 -34.17
N GLU A 290 11.48 -6.53 -35.34
CA GLU A 290 12.63 -7.36 -35.65
C GLU A 290 13.86 -6.94 -34.81
N ASN A 291 13.99 -5.64 -34.46
CA ASN A 291 15.29 -5.13 -34.01
C ASN A 291 15.45 -4.88 -32.50
N LEU A 292 14.39 -4.88 -31.67
CA LEU A 292 14.57 -4.66 -30.21
C LEU A 292 15.34 -5.82 -29.54
N TYR A 293 15.07 -7.05 -29.98
CA TYR A 293 15.80 -8.23 -29.51
C TYR A 293 17.28 -8.16 -29.93
N GLU A 294 17.53 -7.79 -31.18
CA GLU A 294 18.88 -7.65 -31.72
C GLU A 294 19.65 -6.47 -31.09
N ASP A 295 19.01 -5.33 -30.86
CA ASP A 295 19.58 -4.13 -30.20
C ASP A 295 19.98 -4.42 -28.74
N LEU A 296 19.17 -5.21 -28.01
CA LEU A 296 19.48 -5.60 -26.62
C LEU A 296 20.62 -6.62 -26.54
N LEU A 297 20.74 -7.52 -27.51
CA LEU A 297 21.80 -8.53 -27.56
C LEU A 297 23.10 -8.03 -28.18
N SER A 298 23.04 -6.98 -29.01
CA SER A 298 24.18 -6.40 -29.69
C SER A 298 24.18 -4.88 -29.57
N PRO A 299 24.36 -4.33 -28.35
CA PRO A 299 24.23 -2.89 -28.08
C PRO A 299 25.27 -2.01 -28.82
N THR A 300 26.31 -2.63 -29.37
CA THR A 300 27.34 -1.98 -30.20
C THR A 300 26.93 -1.86 -31.68
N THR A 301 25.94 -2.62 -32.14
CA THR A 301 25.45 -2.63 -33.52
C THR A 301 24.29 -1.64 -33.64
N ARG A 302 24.49 -0.53 -34.35
CA ARG A 302 23.43 0.48 -34.55
C ARG A 302 22.50 0.03 -35.67
N HIS A 303 21.25 -0.34 -35.40
CA HIS A 303 20.34 -0.82 -36.46
C HIS A 303 19.86 0.26 -37.44
N CYS A 304 20.06 1.54 -37.13
CA CYS A 304 19.95 2.63 -38.12
C CYS A 304 21.16 2.79 -39.05
N TRP A 305 22.17 1.91 -38.96
CA TRP A 305 23.19 1.75 -40.00
C TRP A 305 22.74 0.80 -41.13
N SER A 306 21.48 0.39 -41.16
CA SER A 306 20.83 -0.19 -42.35
C SER A 306 20.82 0.74 -43.58
N LYS A 307 21.23 2.01 -43.40
CA LYS A 307 21.62 2.93 -44.48
C LYS A 307 23.12 3.19 -44.56
N PHE A 308 23.96 2.20 -44.24
CA PHE A 308 25.18 2.10 -45.01
C PHE A 308 24.75 1.93 -46.47
N PRO A 309 25.28 2.71 -47.42
CA PRO A 309 24.90 2.53 -48.81
C PRO A 309 25.11 1.04 -49.14
N GLU A 310 24.07 0.38 -49.63
CA GLU A 310 24.23 -0.96 -50.24
C GLU A 310 25.28 -0.94 -51.36
N GLU A 311 25.71 0.26 -51.79
CA GLU A 311 26.80 0.55 -52.72
C GLU A 311 28.20 0.66 -52.07
N VAL A 312 28.39 0.32 -50.79
CA VAL A 312 29.74 0.18 -50.24
C VAL A 312 30.26 -1.23 -50.59
N ASP A 313 30.55 -1.43 -51.87
CA ASP A 313 31.61 -2.32 -52.38
C ASP A 313 33.01 -1.91 -51.82
N SER A 314 33.03 -0.88 -50.98
CA SER A 314 34.19 -0.13 -50.54
C SER A 314 34.79 -0.62 -49.22
N GLU A 315 34.41 -1.75 -48.61
CA GLU A 315 35.20 -2.27 -47.46
C GLU A 315 36.65 -2.50 -47.91
N LYS A 316 36.82 -2.98 -49.14
CA LYS A 316 38.11 -3.12 -49.81
C LYS A 316 38.77 -1.76 -50.12
N GLU A 317 38.00 -0.74 -50.52
CA GLU A 317 38.52 0.61 -50.79
C GLU A 317 38.90 1.37 -49.51
N ILE A 318 38.12 1.22 -48.44
CA ILE A 318 38.40 1.78 -47.10
C ILE A 318 39.66 1.12 -46.54
N LYS A 319 39.78 -0.21 -46.64
CA LYS A 319 41.00 -0.97 -46.30
C LYS A 319 42.20 -0.65 -47.21
N ASN A 320 41.97 -0.10 -48.42
CA ASN A 320 43.05 0.38 -49.29
C ASN A 320 43.57 1.76 -48.86
N GLY A 321 42.75 2.58 -48.19
CA GLY A 321 43.16 3.89 -47.66
C GLY A 321 43.87 3.81 -46.31
N TRP A 322 43.93 2.65 -45.67
CA TRP A 322 44.56 2.48 -44.36
C TRP A 322 46.09 2.38 -44.48
N PRO A 323 46.86 3.12 -43.64
CA PRO A 323 48.31 3.01 -43.60
C PRO A 323 48.77 1.57 -43.29
N ARG A 324 49.49 0.95 -44.22
CA ARG A 324 50.01 -0.43 -44.10
C ARG A 324 51.42 -0.48 -43.54
N SER A 325 52.04 0.68 -43.37
CA SER A 325 53.36 0.84 -42.79
C SER A 325 53.43 2.13 -41.98
N ALA A 326 54.34 2.18 -41.00
CA ALA A 326 54.56 3.37 -40.17
C ALA A 326 54.87 4.65 -40.99
N LYS A 327 55.34 4.49 -42.25
CA LYS A 327 55.65 5.60 -43.16
C LYS A 327 54.43 6.17 -43.89
N GLU A 328 53.33 5.43 -43.94
CA GLU A 328 52.08 5.85 -44.59
C GLU A 328 51.19 6.69 -43.65
N TYR A 329 51.54 6.79 -42.37
CA TYR A 329 50.86 7.69 -41.45
C TYR A 329 51.21 9.15 -41.78
N PRO A 330 50.24 10.09 -41.71
CA PRO A 330 50.50 11.52 -41.89
C PRO A 330 51.57 12.04 -40.93
N ALA A 331 52.37 13.02 -41.36
CA ALA A 331 53.44 13.58 -40.55
C ALA A 331 52.93 14.08 -39.19
N GLY A 332 53.55 13.59 -38.10
CA GLY A 332 53.14 13.90 -36.72
C GLY A 332 52.24 12.85 -36.06
N TYR A 333 51.78 11.85 -36.82
CA TYR A 333 50.99 10.73 -36.32
C TYR A 333 51.80 9.42 -36.40
N GLY A 334 51.64 8.55 -35.41
CA GLY A 334 52.22 7.21 -35.39
C GLY A 334 51.13 6.13 -35.33
N PRO A 335 51.49 4.84 -35.47
CA PRO A 335 50.55 3.75 -35.22
C PRO A 335 49.96 3.86 -33.80
N ALA A 336 48.70 3.48 -33.63
CA ALA A 336 48.07 3.36 -32.32
C ALA A 336 48.81 2.33 -31.44
N ASP A 337 48.59 2.29 -30.12
CA ASP A 337 49.12 1.23 -29.26
C ASP A 337 47.95 0.53 -28.53
N PRO A 338 47.65 -0.76 -28.81
CA PRO A 338 48.42 -1.66 -29.65
C PRO A 338 48.39 -1.29 -31.14
N PRO A 339 49.50 -1.53 -31.88
CA PRO A 339 49.66 -1.13 -33.28
C PRO A 339 48.70 -1.86 -34.21
N GLY A 340 47.87 -1.06 -34.89
CA GLY A 340 47.21 -1.48 -36.12
C GLY A 340 48.23 -1.82 -37.21
N PHE A 341 47.94 -2.88 -37.97
CA PHE A 341 48.76 -3.49 -39.04
C PHE A 341 50.26 -3.50 -38.73
N CYS A 342 50.64 -4.36 -37.79
CA CYS A 342 52.02 -4.65 -37.40
C CYS A 342 52.91 -5.25 -38.52
N GLY A 343 52.35 -5.47 -39.72
CA GLY A 343 53.06 -5.95 -40.91
C GLY A 343 52.12 -6.21 -42.09
N VAL A 344 52.68 -6.51 -43.27
CA VAL A 344 51.96 -6.71 -44.55
C VAL A 344 50.94 -7.86 -44.49
N GLY A 345 51.01 -8.74 -43.49
CA GLY A 345 50.07 -9.85 -43.27
C GLY A 345 49.43 -9.88 -41.86
N CYS A 346 49.51 -8.79 -41.09
CA CYS A 346 48.90 -8.67 -39.76
C CYS A 346 47.42 -8.27 -39.94
N ASP A 347 46.46 -8.98 -39.36
CA ASP A 347 45.01 -8.77 -39.50
C ASP A 347 44.36 -8.18 -38.23
N CYS A 348 45.16 -7.71 -37.26
CA CYS A 348 44.71 -7.24 -35.95
C CYS A 348 43.71 -6.06 -35.96
N MET A 349 43.53 -5.37 -37.09
CA MET A 349 42.52 -4.31 -37.28
C MET A 349 41.27 -4.81 -38.02
N GLU A 350 41.14 -6.12 -38.30
CA GLU A 350 39.89 -6.72 -38.79
C GLU A 350 38.77 -6.70 -37.75
N ASP A 351 39.09 -6.61 -36.46
CA ASP A 351 38.10 -6.45 -35.39
C ASP A 351 37.32 -5.11 -35.46
N TRP A 352 37.74 -4.18 -36.33
CA TRP A 352 36.91 -3.05 -36.79
C TRP A 352 35.89 -3.48 -37.86
N HIS A 353 35.32 -4.68 -37.74
CA HIS A 353 34.06 -4.98 -38.40
C HIS A 353 33.04 -3.95 -37.94
N LEU A 354 32.55 -3.13 -38.87
CA LEU A 354 31.54 -2.09 -38.66
C LEU A 354 30.16 -2.69 -38.30
N GLY A 355 30.11 -3.61 -37.34
CA GLY A 355 28.92 -4.38 -36.96
C GLY A 355 28.44 -5.39 -38.03
N LEU A 356 29.09 -5.45 -39.20
CA LEU A 356 28.58 -6.23 -40.34
C LEU A 356 28.70 -7.74 -40.17
N ARG A 357 29.64 -8.22 -39.36
CA ARG A 357 29.86 -9.65 -39.12
C ARG A 357 30.43 -9.86 -37.72
N SER A 358 29.57 -9.94 -36.71
CA SER A 358 29.96 -10.67 -35.50
C SER A 358 30.12 -12.14 -35.93
N VAL A 359 31.37 -12.58 -36.07
CA VAL A 359 31.70 -13.96 -36.47
C VAL A 359 31.09 -14.98 -35.48
N ASP A 360 30.72 -14.54 -34.28
CA ASP A 360 30.14 -15.37 -33.23
C ASP A 360 28.61 -15.61 -33.28
N THR A 361 27.83 -14.88 -34.09
CA THR A 361 26.36 -15.12 -34.19
C THR A 361 25.99 -16.42 -34.91
N ARG A 362 26.96 -17.11 -35.54
CA ARG A 362 26.76 -18.38 -36.25
C ARG A 362 26.99 -19.63 -35.39
N LYS A 363 27.36 -19.49 -34.12
CA LYS A 363 27.48 -20.63 -33.22
C LYS A 363 26.08 -21.18 -32.94
N SER A 364 25.76 -22.31 -33.57
CA SER A 364 24.43 -22.94 -33.55
C SER A 364 23.91 -23.29 -32.15
N TRP A 365 24.79 -23.31 -31.14
CA TRP A 365 24.43 -23.53 -29.74
C TRP A 365 23.99 -22.25 -29.00
N ILE A 366 24.32 -21.05 -29.50
CA ILE A 366 23.97 -19.77 -28.85
C ILE A 366 22.54 -19.34 -29.21
N ALA A 367 22.09 -19.63 -30.43
CA ALA A 367 20.78 -19.24 -30.94
C ALA A 367 19.98 -20.48 -31.40
N THR A 368 19.55 -21.30 -30.45
CA THR A 368 18.50 -22.27 -30.78
C THR A 368 17.21 -21.51 -31.03
N GLN A 369 16.47 -21.84 -32.11
CA GLN A 369 15.24 -21.15 -32.49
C GLN A 369 14.24 -21.04 -31.32
N SER A 370 14.20 -22.08 -30.47
CA SER A 370 13.40 -22.10 -29.25
C SER A 370 13.87 -21.06 -28.21
N ALA A 371 15.17 -21.02 -27.90
CA ALA A 371 15.71 -20.05 -26.95
C ALA A 371 15.57 -18.61 -27.43
N SER A 372 15.82 -18.35 -28.73
CA SER A 372 15.63 -17.03 -29.32
C SER A 372 14.16 -16.60 -29.32
N ALA A 373 13.23 -17.52 -29.61
CA ALA A 373 11.80 -17.23 -29.52
C ALA A 373 11.36 -16.94 -28.08
N ALA A 374 11.83 -17.72 -27.10
CA ALA A 374 11.53 -17.50 -25.69
C ALA A 374 12.07 -16.16 -25.18
N ALA A 375 13.31 -15.81 -25.53
CA ALA A 375 13.92 -14.54 -25.14
C ALA A 375 13.23 -13.34 -25.82
N ALA A 376 12.89 -13.44 -27.12
CA ALA A 376 12.11 -12.43 -27.82
C ALA A 376 10.72 -12.24 -27.18
N GLN A 377 10.06 -13.34 -26.81
CA GLN A 377 8.77 -13.32 -26.11
C GLN A 377 8.90 -12.68 -24.72
N CYS A 378 9.95 -12.99 -23.95
CA CYS A 378 10.22 -12.36 -22.67
C CYS A 378 10.42 -10.85 -22.80
N ILE A 379 11.25 -10.39 -23.75
CA ILE A 379 11.47 -8.96 -24.00
C ILE A 379 10.17 -8.27 -24.43
N GLN A 380 9.37 -8.93 -25.28
CA GLN A 380 8.07 -8.42 -25.67
C GLN A 380 7.13 -8.30 -24.48
N ASN A 381 7.00 -9.34 -23.65
CA ASN A 381 6.19 -9.33 -22.44
C ASN A 381 6.62 -8.22 -21.48
N PHE A 382 7.93 -8.07 -21.25
CA PHE A 382 8.48 -7.01 -20.40
C PHE A 382 8.12 -5.63 -20.92
N SER A 383 8.23 -5.43 -22.23
CA SER A 383 7.94 -4.16 -22.86
C SER A 383 6.45 -3.77 -22.89
N LEU A 384 5.55 -4.73 -22.68
CA LEU A 384 4.12 -4.48 -22.50
C LEU A 384 3.80 -3.96 -21.09
N GLN A 385 4.72 -4.12 -20.14
CA GLN A 385 4.59 -3.60 -18.77
C GLN A 385 4.94 -2.10 -18.71
N GLN A 386 4.11 -1.27 -19.37
CA GLN A 386 4.34 0.17 -19.52
C GLN A 386 4.35 0.96 -18.20
N GLU A 387 3.96 0.33 -17.09
CA GLU A 387 4.06 0.91 -15.75
C GLU A 387 5.52 0.98 -15.27
N PHE A 388 6.35 0.00 -15.63
CA PHE A 388 7.72 -0.12 -15.13
C PHE A 388 8.77 0.29 -16.14
N VAL A 389 8.50 0.11 -17.43
CA VAL A 389 9.48 0.37 -18.50
C VAL A 389 8.89 1.19 -19.64
N VAL A 390 9.73 2.04 -20.24
CA VAL A 390 9.45 2.76 -21.49
C VAL A 390 10.42 2.30 -22.56
N ARG A 391 9.89 2.01 -23.74
CA ARG A 391 10.71 1.84 -24.94
C ARG A 391 11.28 3.20 -25.36
N ARG A 392 12.61 3.28 -25.46
CA ARG A 392 13.34 4.47 -25.95
C ARG A 392 14.13 4.13 -27.20
N GLY A 393 14.77 5.16 -27.75
CA GLY A 393 15.74 5.00 -28.83
C GLY A 393 15.17 4.98 -30.24
N LEU A 394 13.87 5.30 -30.40
CA LEU A 394 13.23 5.42 -31.71
C LEU A 394 13.90 6.48 -32.61
N VAL A 395 14.35 7.59 -32.02
CA VAL A 395 15.04 8.67 -32.75
C VAL A 395 16.51 8.34 -33.00
N SER A 396 17.15 7.61 -32.08
CA SER A 396 18.57 7.23 -32.19
C SER A 396 18.81 5.97 -33.01
N GLY A 397 17.78 5.14 -33.22
CA GLY A 397 17.90 3.85 -33.90
C GLY A 397 18.43 2.71 -33.05
N ASN A 398 18.59 2.94 -31.74
CA ASN A 398 19.05 1.93 -30.79
C ASN A 398 17.91 1.67 -29.82
N HIS A 399 17.10 0.65 -30.04
CA HIS A 399 15.95 0.41 -29.18
C HIS A 399 16.38 -0.19 -27.86
N TYR A 400 15.99 0.42 -26.76
CA TYR A 400 16.22 -0.12 -25.42
C TYR A 400 15.00 0.09 -24.53
N LEU A 401 14.93 -0.71 -23.47
CA LEU A 401 13.95 -0.53 -22.40
C LEU A 401 14.61 0.35 -21.31
N GLU A 402 14.04 1.52 -21.07
CA GLU A 402 14.40 2.41 -19.98
C GLU A 402 13.41 2.22 -18.83
N SER A 403 13.90 2.17 -17.58
CA SER A 403 12.99 2.15 -16.42
C SER A 403 12.23 3.49 -16.32
N ARG A 404 10.93 3.44 -16.04
CA ARG A 404 10.12 4.63 -15.74
C ARG A 404 10.32 5.15 -14.33
N VAL A 405 10.87 4.33 -13.44
CA VAL A 405 11.11 4.72 -12.07
C VAL A 405 12.30 5.69 -12.10
N GLU A 406 12.03 6.97 -11.86
CA GLU A 406 13.09 7.98 -11.67
C GLU A 406 14.10 7.41 -10.66
N GLN A 407 15.39 7.44 -11.02
CA GLN A 407 16.44 6.91 -10.15
C GLN A 407 16.27 7.53 -8.75
N PRO A 408 15.88 6.74 -7.74
CA PRO A 408 15.80 7.26 -6.39
C PRO A 408 17.21 7.63 -5.96
N HIS A 409 17.36 8.76 -5.27
CA HIS A 409 18.61 9.16 -4.63
C HIS A 409 19.31 7.97 -3.96
N ASP A 410 20.63 7.85 -4.13
CA ASP A 410 21.48 6.71 -3.67
C ASP A 410 21.20 6.25 -2.23
N ASN A 411 20.71 7.15 -1.37
CA ASN A 411 20.33 6.89 0.02
C ASN A 411 19.22 5.82 0.19
N LEU A 412 18.39 5.57 -0.83
CA LEU A 412 17.31 4.58 -0.77
C LEU A 412 17.75 3.16 -1.18
N ARG A 413 18.96 3.00 -1.75
CA ARG A 413 19.49 1.68 -2.17
C ARG A 413 20.04 0.87 -1.00
N ALA A 414 20.57 1.55 0.01
CA ALA A 414 21.33 0.91 1.09
C ALA A 414 20.51 -0.16 1.83
N PRO A 415 19.27 0.10 2.33
CA PRO A 415 18.54 -0.90 3.12
C PRO A 415 18.18 -2.18 2.34
N ASN A 416 17.79 -2.03 1.08
CA ASN A 416 17.41 -3.17 0.23
C ASN A 416 18.64 -4.04 -0.11
N ALA A 417 19.76 -3.40 -0.44
CA ALA A 417 21.02 -4.08 -0.73
C ALA A 417 21.64 -4.71 0.54
N ASP A 418 21.55 -4.04 1.68
CA ASP A 418 21.99 -4.56 2.99
C ASP A 418 21.20 -5.82 3.35
N LEU A 419 19.87 -5.78 3.22
CA LEU A 419 19.03 -6.94 3.51
C LEU A 419 19.30 -8.09 2.53
N SER A 420 19.43 -7.80 1.23
CA SER A 420 19.78 -8.82 0.23
C SER A 420 21.11 -9.51 0.57
N ARG A 421 22.14 -8.74 0.94
CA ARG A 421 23.44 -9.29 1.38
C ARG A 421 23.31 -10.12 2.66
N ALA A 422 22.47 -9.70 3.62
CA ALA A 422 22.22 -10.46 4.84
C ALA A 422 21.57 -11.82 4.53
N ILE A 423 20.56 -11.86 3.64
CA ILE A 423 19.92 -13.11 3.20
C ILE A 423 20.92 -14.00 2.45
N MET A 424 21.72 -13.44 1.54
CA MET A 424 22.76 -14.22 0.84
C MET A 424 23.79 -14.81 1.81
N SER A 425 24.23 -14.04 2.82
CA SER A 425 25.15 -14.57 3.84
C SER A 425 24.53 -15.76 4.57
N MET A 426 23.24 -15.68 4.90
CA MET A 426 22.50 -16.75 5.56
C MET A 426 22.33 -17.99 4.67
N LEU A 427 22.08 -17.80 3.37
CA LEU A 427 22.01 -18.90 2.40
C LEU A 427 23.38 -19.60 2.25
N ARG A 428 24.50 -18.86 2.31
CA ARG A 428 25.85 -19.49 2.32
C ARG A 428 26.08 -20.34 3.55
N GLU A 429 25.64 -19.86 4.72
CA GLU A 429 25.71 -20.59 5.98
C GLU A 429 24.84 -21.86 5.93
N ALA A 430 23.60 -21.74 5.44
CA ALA A 430 22.72 -22.87 5.23
C ALA A 430 23.31 -23.91 4.26
N GLY A 431 24.05 -23.47 3.24
CA GLY A 431 24.79 -24.36 2.33
C GLY A 431 25.86 -25.23 3.01
N GLN A 432 26.31 -24.88 4.21
CA GLN A 432 27.25 -25.70 5.00
C GLN A 432 26.55 -26.79 5.83
N ARG A 433 25.22 -26.89 5.78
CA ARG A 433 24.43 -27.83 6.59
C ARG A 433 23.15 -28.27 5.85
N ILE A 434 23.29 -28.83 4.66
CA ILE A 434 22.16 -29.26 3.83
C ILE A 434 21.71 -30.66 4.26
N PRO A 435 20.50 -30.87 4.78
CA PRO A 435 20.00 -32.23 5.05
C PRO A 435 19.83 -33.00 3.73
N LEU A 436 20.33 -34.24 3.65
CA LEU A 436 20.20 -35.07 2.44
C LEU A 436 18.73 -35.23 2.03
N CYS A 437 17.86 -35.46 3.01
CA CYS A 437 16.41 -35.63 2.79
C CYS A 437 15.74 -34.37 2.21
N ALA A 438 16.26 -33.16 2.50
CA ALA A 438 15.74 -31.92 1.92
C ALA A 438 15.99 -31.84 0.41
N MET A 439 17.09 -32.42 -0.07
CA MET A 439 17.40 -32.45 -1.51
C MET A 439 16.57 -33.49 -2.28
N GLN A 440 16.05 -34.50 -1.59
CA GLN A 440 15.19 -35.54 -2.17
C GLN A 440 13.71 -35.13 -2.21
N ASN A 441 13.36 -34.03 -1.53
CA ASN A 441 11.98 -33.59 -1.38
C ASN A 441 11.51 -32.82 -2.63
N GLU A 442 10.68 -33.47 -3.45
CA GLU A 442 10.10 -32.87 -4.66
C GLU A 442 8.88 -31.97 -4.39
N GLU A 443 8.35 -31.92 -3.16
CA GLU A 443 7.08 -31.22 -2.85
C GLU A 443 7.09 -29.73 -3.20
N HIS A 444 8.26 -29.10 -3.23
CA HIS A 444 8.41 -27.67 -3.50
C HIS A 444 8.87 -27.34 -4.91
N GLY A 445 8.99 -28.33 -5.79
CA GLY A 445 9.21 -28.16 -7.25
C GLY A 445 10.57 -27.60 -7.68
N GLU A 446 11.40 -27.10 -6.76
CA GLU A 446 12.71 -26.51 -7.06
C GLU A 446 13.84 -27.12 -6.23
N ALA A 447 14.97 -27.38 -6.87
CA ALA A 447 16.14 -27.97 -6.24
C ALA A 447 16.77 -27.07 -5.16
N VAL A 448 17.12 -27.67 -4.01
CA VAL A 448 17.80 -26.96 -2.91
C VAL A 448 19.10 -26.31 -3.37
N ILE A 449 19.91 -27.02 -4.17
CA ILE A 449 21.17 -26.49 -4.71
C ILE A 449 20.94 -25.27 -5.59
N ARG A 450 19.89 -25.29 -6.41
CA ARG A 450 19.50 -24.13 -7.20
C ARG A 450 19.19 -22.95 -6.28
N ASN A 451 18.30 -23.11 -5.31
CA ASN A 451 17.92 -22.03 -4.39
C ASN A 451 19.11 -21.43 -3.62
N LEU A 452 20.04 -22.27 -3.15
CA LEU A 452 21.22 -21.81 -2.42
C LEU A 452 22.25 -21.12 -3.34
N SER A 453 22.33 -21.51 -4.62
CA SER A 453 23.33 -21.01 -5.57
C SER A 453 23.26 -19.49 -5.79
N VAL A 454 22.09 -18.86 -5.57
CA VAL A 454 21.91 -17.40 -5.68
C VAL A 454 22.91 -16.63 -4.81
N ALA A 455 23.31 -17.21 -3.68
CA ALA A 455 24.23 -16.58 -2.74
C ALA A 455 25.70 -16.71 -3.15
N PHE A 456 26.02 -17.56 -4.11
CA PHE A 456 27.39 -17.81 -4.60
C PHE A 456 27.67 -17.11 -5.94
N ILE A 457 26.75 -16.27 -6.41
CA ILE A 457 26.96 -15.40 -7.57
C ILE A 457 27.75 -14.17 -7.12
N GLU A 458 28.92 -13.93 -7.71
CA GLU A 458 29.75 -12.75 -7.39
C GLU A 458 29.02 -11.44 -7.69
N GLU A 459 29.03 -10.48 -6.75
CA GLU A 459 28.34 -9.19 -6.89
C GLU A 459 28.83 -8.33 -8.07
N LYS A 460 30.08 -8.55 -8.52
CA LYS A 460 30.67 -7.80 -9.64
C LYS A 460 30.21 -8.30 -11.00
N ARG A 461 29.51 -9.43 -11.05
CA ARG A 461 29.12 -10.09 -12.28
C ARG A 461 27.63 -9.89 -12.54
N PRO A 462 27.21 -9.92 -13.80
CA PRO A 462 25.80 -9.81 -14.11
C PRO A 462 25.01 -10.93 -13.39
N PRO A 463 23.82 -10.59 -12.85
CA PRO A 463 23.10 -11.39 -11.86
C PRO A 463 22.41 -12.65 -12.43
N TYR A 464 23.00 -13.32 -13.42
CA TYR A 464 22.40 -14.46 -14.08
C TYR A 464 22.37 -15.69 -13.18
N TRP A 465 21.30 -16.47 -13.31
CA TRP A 465 21.23 -17.80 -12.73
C TRP A 465 22.26 -18.74 -13.39
N PRO A 466 22.87 -19.66 -12.62
CA PRO A 466 23.67 -20.72 -13.22
C PRO A 466 22.82 -21.52 -14.22
N LEU A 467 23.39 -21.79 -15.39
CA LEU A 467 22.79 -22.65 -16.41
C LEU A 467 23.04 -24.13 -16.15
N SER A 468 24.13 -24.44 -15.43
CA SER A 468 24.51 -25.81 -15.12
C SER A 468 25.15 -25.95 -13.74
N TYR A 469 24.81 -27.04 -13.06
CA TYR A 469 25.29 -27.43 -11.73
C TYR A 469 26.11 -28.72 -11.84
N LEU A 470 27.44 -28.62 -11.69
CA LEU A 470 28.34 -29.77 -11.86
C LEU A 470 29.13 -30.03 -10.58
N VAL A 471 29.12 -31.28 -10.08
CA VAL A 471 29.99 -31.69 -8.97
C VAL A 471 31.44 -31.72 -9.45
N LYS A 472 32.28 -30.85 -8.89
CA LYS A 472 33.73 -30.83 -9.16
C LYS A 472 34.47 -31.76 -8.20
N ASP A 473 34.18 -31.62 -6.92
CA ASP A 473 34.74 -32.44 -5.85
C ASP A 473 33.57 -32.96 -5.01
N GLY A 474 33.48 -34.27 -4.80
CA GLY A 474 32.38 -34.90 -4.05
C GLY A 474 32.40 -36.42 -4.18
N PRO A 475 31.58 -37.15 -3.41
CA PRO A 475 31.57 -38.60 -3.48
C PRO A 475 30.95 -39.07 -4.81
N PRO A 476 31.38 -40.22 -5.34
CA PRO A 476 30.95 -40.71 -6.65
C PRO A 476 29.46 -41.09 -6.71
N TRP A 477 28.80 -41.23 -5.56
CA TRP A 477 27.37 -41.54 -5.48
C TRP A 477 26.47 -40.30 -5.54
N LEU A 478 27.04 -39.09 -5.50
CA LEU A 478 26.28 -37.85 -5.52
C LEU A 478 26.56 -37.09 -6.82
N GLY A 479 25.50 -36.82 -7.57
CA GLY A 479 25.50 -35.93 -8.71
C GLY A 479 24.36 -34.92 -8.64
N PHE A 480 24.36 -33.99 -9.59
CA PHE A 480 23.24 -33.09 -9.83
C PHE A 480 22.82 -33.21 -11.30
N ASP A 481 21.52 -33.14 -11.55
CA ASP A 481 20.99 -32.90 -12.89
C ASP A 481 21.45 -31.52 -13.33
N ALA A 482 22.31 -31.48 -14.35
CA ALA A 482 23.00 -30.28 -14.77
C ALA A 482 22.07 -29.06 -14.94
N PRO A 483 20.95 -29.11 -15.69
CA PRO A 483 20.11 -27.93 -15.90
C PRO A 483 19.24 -27.54 -14.71
N THR A 484 18.77 -28.50 -13.89
CA THR A 484 17.80 -28.20 -12.82
C THR A 484 18.44 -28.04 -11.44
N GLY A 485 19.63 -28.62 -11.23
CA GLY A 485 20.29 -28.72 -9.93
C GLY A 485 19.66 -29.79 -9.02
N ASN A 486 18.72 -30.59 -9.51
CA ASN A 486 18.11 -31.69 -8.73
C ASN A 486 19.17 -32.74 -8.37
N ILE A 487 19.03 -33.35 -7.20
CA ILE A 487 19.98 -34.38 -6.76
C ILE A 487 19.83 -35.66 -7.58
N VAL A 488 20.96 -36.27 -7.93
CA VAL A 488 21.02 -37.59 -8.56
C VAL A 488 21.87 -38.48 -7.66
N LEU A 489 21.26 -39.52 -7.10
CA LEU A 489 21.93 -40.45 -6.18
C LEU A 489 22.20 -41.78 -6.89
N ALA A 490 23.41 -42.32 -6.71
CA ALA A 490 23.71 -43.71 -7.03
C ALA A 490 23.21 -44.64 -5.90
N GLU A 491 23.13 -45.94 -6.18
CA GLU A 491 22.47 -46.94 -5.31
C GLU A 491 23.07 -47.08 -3.90
N THR A 492 24.34 -46.70 -3.69
CA THR A 492 25.03 -46.86 -2.40
C THR A 492 25.47 -45.53 -1.82
N VAL A 493 24.77 -45.08 -0.78
CA VAL A 493 25.14 -43.90 0.03
C VAL A 493 26.16 -44.29 1.10
N SER A 494 27.12 -43.41 1.40
CA SER A 494 28.15 -43.63 2.44
C SER A 494 27.56 -43.62 3.86
N ASP A 495 28.28 -44.22 4.82
CA ASP A 495 27.96 -44.16 6.26
C ASP A 495 28.49 -42.88 6.94
N GLU A 496 29.09 -41.97 6.18
CA GLU A 496 29.60 -40.68 6.69
C GLU A 496 28.47 -39.80 7.24
N GLU A 497 28.74 -39.04 8.31
CA GLU A 497 27.74 -38.12 8.85
C GLU A 497 27.58 -36.86 7.98
N VAL A 498 28.70 -36.39 7.43
CA VAL A 498 28.82 -35.15 6.66
C VAL A 498 29.65 -35.39 5.42
N VAL A 499 29.18 -34.87 4.29
CA VAL A 499 29.85 -34.98 2.99
C VAL A 499 30.07 -33.57 2.46
N GLU A 500 31.33 -33.22 2.23
CA GLU A 500 31.68 -31.95 1.58
C GLU A 500 31.62 -32.10 0.06
N VAL A 501 31.01 -31.11 -0.61
CA VAL A 501 30.78 -31.11 -2.06
C VAL A 501 31.09 -29.74 -2.61
N ASN A 502 31.93 -29.72 -3.64
CA ASN A 502 32.22 -28.52 -4.42
C ASN A 502 31.41 -28.55 -5.72
N VAL A 503 30.48 -27.61 -5.86
CA VAL A 503 29.62 -27.48 -7.04
C VAL A 503 30.12 -26.33 -7.91
N THR A 504 30.42 -26.63 -9.16
CA THR A 504 30.71 -25.62 -10.19
C THR A 504 29.39 -25.10 -10.75
N LEU A 505 29.18 -23.80 -10.64
CA LEU A 505 28.03 -23.06 -11.14
C LEU A 505 28.42 -22.41 -12.48
N GLN A 506 28.00 -22.99 -13.61
CA GLN A 506 28.37 -22.48 -14.94
C GLN A 506 27.36 -21.42 -15.43
N HIS A 507 27.88 -20.34 -16.02
CA HIS A 507 27.10 -19.22 -16.55
C HIS A 507 27.21 -19.13 -18.07
N MET A 508 26.42 -18.25 -18.70
CA MET A 508 26.39 -18.07 -20.17
C MET A 508 27.74 -17.74 -20.82
N ASN A 509 28.68 -17.14 -20.09
CA ASN A 509 29.93 -16.60 -20.65
C ASN A 509 31.14 -17.53 -20.45
N ASP A 510 30.93 -18.85 -20.31
CA ASP A 510 31.93 -19.84 -19.87
C ASP A 510 32.58 -19.54 -18.50
N GLU A 511 32.07 -18.53 -17.81
CA GLU A 511 32.44 -18.21 -16.44
C GLU A 511 31.81 -19.20 -15.48
N SER A 512 32.53 -19.53 -14.40
CA SER A 512 32.01 -20.37 -13.34
C SER A 512 32.31 -19.79 -11.96
N ASN A 513 31.37 -20.03 -11.04
CA ASN A 513 31.58 -19.82 -9.60
C ASN A 513 31.66 -21.18 -8.91
N SER A 514 32.31 -21.20 -7.75
CA SER A 514 32.43 -22.40 -6.91
C SER A 514 31.50 -22.26 -5.71
N MET A 515 30.70 -23.29 -5.45
CA MET A 515 29.81 -23.37 -4.29
C MET A 515 30.24 -24.57 -3.44
N MET A 516 30.85 -24.28 -2.29
CA MET A 516 31.18 -25.30 -1.30
C MET A 516 29.95 -25.58 -0.44
N CYS A 517 29.53 -26.84 -0.41
CA CYS A 517 28.40 -27.32 0.38
C CYS A 517 28.87 -28.40 1.36
N ALA A 518 28.14 -28.56 2.46
CA ALA A 518 28.26 -29.73 3.32
C ALA A 518 26.88 -30.36 3.53
N ILE A 519 26.77 -31.65 3.18
CA ILE A 519 25.53 -32.42 3.18
C ILE A 519 25.52 -33.32 4.41
N LYS A 520 24.45 -33.24 5.20
CA LYS A 520 24.22 -34.00 6.42
C LYS A 520 23.31 -35.20 6.10
N LEU A 521 23.86 -36.41 6.15
CA LEU A 521 23.15 -37.61 5.66
C LEU A 521 22.00 -38.05 6.57
N PHE A 522 22.11 -37.80 7.87
CA PHE A 522 21.16 -38.30 8.89
C PHE A 522 20.35 -37.19 9.56
N GLU A 523 20.49 -35.94 9.12
CA GLU A 523 19.72 -34.81 9.67
C GLU A 523 18.30 -34.78 9.07
N ARG A 524 17.34 -34.31 9.87
CA ARG A 524 15.94 -34.19 9.45
C ARG A 524 15.77 -32.97 8.53
N ASP A 525 14.76 -33.01 7.66
CA ASP A 525 14.36 -31.89 6.81
C ASP A 525 13.61 -30.83 7.63
N VAL A 526 14.31 -30.20 8.56
CA VAL A 526 13.80 -29.11 9.40
C VAL A 526 14.88 -28.05 9.53
N VAL A 527 14.48 -26.78 9.47
CA VAL A 527 15.39 -25.65 9.69
C VAL A 527 16.02 -25.73 11.09
N CYS A 528 17.34 -25.63 11.19
CA CYS A 528 18.03 -25.67 12.48
C CYS A 528 17.83 -24.36 13.27
N GLN A 529 18.06 -24.42 14.58
CA GLN A 529 17.80 -23.31 15.50
C GLN A 529 18.58 -22.03 15.13
N GLU A 530 19.80 -22.15 14.60
CA GLU A 530 20.62 -21.01 14.18
C GLU A 530 20.01 -20.25 12.99
N LEU A 531 19.45 -20.98 12.03
CA LEU A 531 18.75 -20.40 10.88
C LEU A 531 17.41 -19.79 11.28
N GLU A 532 16.73 -20.37 12.27
CA GLU A 532 15.51 -19.79 12.85
C GLU A 532 15.77 -18.41 13.51
N LEU A 533 16.86 -18.29 14.28
CA LEU A 533 17.26 -17.01 14.89
C LEU A 533 17.61 -15.97 13.82
N SER A 534 18.35 -16.39 12.80
CA SER A 534 18.74 -15.53 11.69
C SER A 534 17.53 -15.08 10.87
N THR A 535 16.56 -15.96 10.65
CA THR A 535 15.25 -15.65 10.01
C THR A 535 14.51 -14.56 10.80
N GLY A 536 14.53 -14.63 12.13
CA GLY A 536 13.94 -13.58 12.99
C GLY A 536 14.62 -12.22 12.82
N HIS A 537 15.95 -12.19 12.65
CA HIS A 537 16.67 -10.95 12.38
C HIS A 537 16.28 -10.34 11.03
N ILE A 538 16.15 -11.17 9.99
CA ILE A 538 15.64 -10.74 8.68
C ILE A 538 14.23 -10.18 8.79
N ALA A 539 13.33 -10.87 9.49
CA ALA A 539 11.95 -10.40 9.69
C ALA A 539 11.87 -9.01 10.37
N GLU A 540 12.81 -8.68 11.27
CA GLU A 540 12.90 -7.35 11.86
C GLU A 540 13.46 -6.31 10.87
N GLN A 541 14.45 -6.66 10.06
CA GLN A 541 15.00 -5.76 9.04
C GLN A 541 13.99 -5.47 7.91
N VAL A 542 13.10 -6.41 7.57
CA VAL A 542 12.04 -6.23 6.56
C VAL A 542 11.18 -4.99 6.85
N LYS A 543 10.94 -4.65 8.13
CA LYS A 543 10.14 -3.48 8.52
C LYS A 543 10.74 -2.15 8.05
N GLN A 544 12.04 -2.13 7.78
CA GLN A 544 12.80 -0.95 7.34
C GLN A 544 12.83 -0.80 5.81
N LEU A 545 12.25 -1.75 5.07
CA LEU A 545 12.27 -1.72 3.61
C LEU A 545 11.41 -0.59 3.04
N TRP A 546 11.90 -0.02 1.94
CA TRP A 546 11.22 0.99 1.14
C TRP A 546 11.38 0.65 -0.36
N PRO A 547 10.33 0.82 -1.19
CA PRO A 547 9.00 1.38 -0.91
C PRO A 547 8.06 0.43 -0.15
N PRO A 548 6.90 0.91 0.36
CA PRO A 548 5.95 0.08 1.11
C PRO A 548 5.45 -1.15 0.34
N VAL A 549 5.35 -1.05 -1.00
CA VAL A 549 4.97 -2.20 -1.84
C VAL A 549 5.99 -3.32 -1.73
N LEU A 550 7.29 -3.01 -1.86
CA LEU A 550 8.37 -3.99 -1.65
C LEU A 550 8.32 -4.60 -0.26
N ARG A 551 8.09 -3.78 0.77
CA ARG A 551 7.93 -4.27 2.14
C ARG A 551 6.79 -5.27 2.23
N ILE A 552 5.61 -4.97 1.69
CA ILE A 552 4.45 -5.87 1.72
C ILE A 552 4.76 -7.18 0.99
N THR A 553 5.39 -7.12 -0.18
CA THR A 553 5.79 -8.33 -0.94
C THR A 553 6.75 -9.21 -0.12
N ILE A 554 7.76 -8.60 0.51
CA ILE A 554 8.74 -9.32 1.32
C ILE A 554 8.12 -9.81 2.64
N GLU A 555 7.21 -9.05 3.26
CA GLU A 555 6.43 -9.48 4.43
C GLU A 555 5.58 -10.71 4.11
N GLU A 556 4.94 -10.74 2.94
CA GLU A 556 4.18 -11.91 2.47
C GLU A 556 5.08 -13.15 2.35
N ARG A 557 6.29 -13.00 1.78
CA ARG A 557 7.24 -14.11 1.64
C ARG A 557 7.79 -14.58 2.97
N VAL A 558 8.30 -13.67 3.80
CA VAL A 558 8.86 -14.04 5.12
C VAL A 558 7.78 -14.64 6.03
N SER A 559 6.50 -14.24 5.86
CA SER A 559 5.38 -14.80 6.65
C SER A 559 5.20 -16.31 6.48
N LYS A 560 5.69 -16.87 5.36
CA LYS A 560 5.67 -18.31 5.07
C LYS A 560 6.61 -19.11 5.97
N VAL A 561 7.70 -18.49 6.45
CA VAL A 561 8.75 -19.12 7.27
C VAL A 561 8.87 -18.52 8.67
N TYR A 562 8.22 -17.39 8.93
CA TYR A 562 8.25 -16.67 10.20
C TYR A 562 6.88 -16.08 10.52
N ASP A 563 6.34 -16.36 11.71
CA ASP A 563 5.11 -15.73 12.17
C ASP A 563 5.42 -14.30 12.65
N LEU A 564 5.12 -13.32 11.81
CA LEU A 564 5.33 -11.89 12.08
C LEU A 564 4.51 -11.37 13.27
N VAL A 565 3.37 -11.99 13.57
CA VAL A 565 2.48 -11.58 14.68
C VAL A 565 3.02 -12.14 16.00
N GLN A 566 3.31 -13.44 16.04
CA GLN A 566 3.83 -14.10 17.23
C GLN A 566 5.33 -13.88 17.46
N ARG A 567 6.03 -13.33 16.46
CA ARG A 567 7.49 -13.17 16.41
C ARG A 567 8.24 -14.48 16.68
N LYS A 568 7.83 -15.53 15.97
CA LYS A 568 8.41 -16.87 16.11
C LYS A 568 8.64 -17.51 14.74
N PRO A 569 9.74 -18.27 14.56
CA PRO A 569 9.95 -19.08 13.37
C PRO A 569 8.80 -20.09 13.21
N ARG A 570 8.39 -20.34 11.96
CA ARG A 570 7.47 -21.44 11.65
C ARG A 570 8.29 -22.71 11.44
N GLN A 571 7.74 -23.85 11.87
CA GLN A 571 8.32 -25.15 11.55
C GLN A 571 8.03 -25.46 10.08
N VAL A 572 9.06 -25.37 9.25
CA VAL A 572 9.02 -25.63 7.81
C VAL A 572 10.19 -26.52 7.41
N SER A 573 10.10 -27.16 6.24
CA SER A 573 11.22 -27.92 5.66
C SER A 573 12.37 -26.99 5.29
N PHE A 574 13.59 -27.52 5.30
CA PHE A 574 14.79 -26.79 4.88
C PHE A 574 14.67 -26.38 3.41
N ALA A 575 14.15 -27.27 2.56
CA ALA A 575 13.94 -27.00 1.14
C ALA A 575 12.99 -25.81 0.90
N PHE A 576 11.86 -25.78 1.59
CA PHE A 576 10.91 -24.66 1.49
C PHE A 576 11.50 -23.36 2.02
N TRP A 577 12.22 -23.42 3.13
CA TRP A 577 12.91 -22.27 3.70
C TRP A 577 13.93 -21.69 2.72
N ALA A 578 14.77 -22.53 2.11
CA ALA A 578 15.79 -22.10 1.15
C ALA A 578 15.14 -21.46 -0.09
N HIS A 579 14.03 -22.02 -0.58
CA HIS A 579 13.25 -21.44 -1.67
C HIS A 579 12.76 -20.03 -1.32
N VAL A 580 12.05 -19.86 -0.19
CA VAL A 580 11.52 -18.55 0.24
C VAL A 580 12.63 -17.52 0.42
N MET A 581 13.75 -17.90 1.04
CA MET A 581 14.89 -17.01 1.22
C MET A 581 15.55 -16.63 -0.11
N SER A 582 15.68 -17.57 -1.04
CA SER A 582 16.20 -17.27 -2.38
C SER A 582 15.30 -16.30 -3.13
N GLU A 583 13.98 -16.52 -3.15
CA GLU A 583 12.99 -15.64 -3.78
C GLU A 583 13.06 -14.22 -3.19
N MET A 584 13.15 -14.09 -1.87
CA MET A 584 13.32 -12.80 -1.20
C MET A 584 14.62 -12.11 -1.62
N ALA A 585 15.75 -12.82 -1.65
CA ALA A 585 17.05 -12.27 -2.05
C ALA A 585 16.99 -11.73 -3.48
N GLU A 586 16.31 -12.44 -4.38
CA GLU A 586 16.12 -12.04 -5.77
C GLU A 586 15.25 -10.81 -5.93
N ILE A 587 14.09 -10.77 -5.25
CA ILE A 587 13.19 -9.61 -5.28
C ILE A 587 13.95 -8.38 -4.76
N LEU A 588 14.67 -8.49 -3.65
CA LEU A 588 15.45 -7.39 -3.09
C LEU A 588 16.57 -6.94 -4.01
N ARG A 589 17.29 -7.87 -4.65
CA ARG A 589 18.35 -7.55 -5.61
C ARG A 589 17.80 -6.88 -6.87
N THR A 590 16.65 -7.34 -7.35
CA THR A 590 15.94 -6.75 -8.49
C THR A 590 15.45 -5.35 -8.13
N ALA A 591 14.90 -5.16 -6.93
CA ALA A 591 14.48 -3.87 -6.43
C ALA A 591 15.67 -2.90 -6.21
N SER A 592 16.81 -3.38 -5.72
CA SER A 592 18.01 -2.55 -5.49
C SER A 592 18.68 -2.12 -6.79
N ASN A 593 18.74 -3.02 -7.79
CA ASN A 593 19.52 -2.80 -9.00
C ASN A 593 18.68 -2.27 -10.17
N ALA A 594 17.44 -2.73 -10.31
CA ALA A 594 16.58 -2.40 -11.45
C ALA A 594 15.39 -1.49 -11.07
N HIS A 595 15.16 -1.24 -9.77
CA HIS A 595 14.02 -0.46 -9.28
C HIS A 595 12.65 -1.06 -9.69
N LEU A 596 12.60 -2.38 -9.84
CA LEU A 596 11.37 -3.11 -10.16
C LEU A 596 10.81 -3.73 -8.89
N TYR A 597 9.52 -3.56 -8.69
CA TYR A 597 8.77 -4.10 -7.55
C TYR A 597 7.71 -5.04 -8.10
N PRO A 598 7.65 -6.30 -7.64
CA PRO A 598 6.55 -7.19 -8.00
C PRO A 598 5.22 -6.57 -7.56
N SER A 599 4.25 -6.51 -8.47
CA SER A 599 2.89 -6.05 -8.20
C SER A 599 2.05 -7.12 -7.54
#